data_AF-A0A7G8BJA5-F1
#
_entry.id   AF-A0A7G8BJA5-F1
#
_cell.length_a   1.000
_cell.length_b   1.000
_cell.length_c   1.000
_cell.angle_alpha   90.00
_cell.angle_beta   90.00
_cell.angle_gamma   90.00
#
_symmetry.space_group_name_H-M   'P 1'
#
loop_
_entity.id
_entity.type
_entity.pdbx_description
1 polymer ?
#
loop_
_entity_poly.entity_id
_entity_poly.type
_entity_poly.pdbx_seq_one_letter_code
_entity_poly.pdbx_strand_id
1 'polypeptide(L)'
;MATQVIATNGIITAPRQSMEAIAAERNLSLFAQQQRARRGPTPEVFFVKRFDNSRLVKAADPQRVREMRTFACAMAVLFALVMVYGWQHFSSIEYGYRVESEKQQVVQLEEQNRQLRLTEAQLADPARIDRMARQLGLNVPQPGQVVRPDASVDGNGPVMAKMTPAIPLR
;
A
#
# COMPACT_ATOMS: atom_id res chain seq x y z
N MET A 1 23.46 45.88 0.88
CA MET A 1 22.60 44.68 0.84
C MET A 1 21.19 45.11 1.19
N ALA A 2 20.33 45.28 0.19
CA ALA A 2 18.92 45.65 0.38
C ALA A 2 18.07 44.59 -0.32
N THR A 3 17.47 43.72 0.47
CA THR A 3 16.51 42.71 0.01
C THR A 3 15.20 43.43 -0.30
N GLN A 4 14.88 43.59 -1.59
CA GLN A 4 13.53 43.93 -2.00
C GLN A 4 12.67 42.67 -1.94
N VAL A 5 11.67 42.70 -1.06
CA VAL A 5 10.60 41.71 -0.97
C VAL A 5 9.61 42.00 -2.10
N ILE A 6 9.53 41.08 -3.05
CA ILE A 6 8.53 41.09 -4.13
C ILE A 6 7.17 40.80 -3.50
N ALA A 7 6.36 41.84 -3.37
CA ALA A 7 4.94 41.71 -3.07
C ALA A 7 4.19 41.36 -4.36
N THR A 8 4.06 40.06 -4.63
CA THR A 8 3.07 39.56 -5.59
C THR A 8 1.74 39.51 -4.85
N ASN A 9 0.79 40.40 -5.15
CA ASN A 9 -0.65 40.17 -4.93
C ASN A 9 -1.51 41.29 -5.51
N GLY A 10 -2.55 40.92 -6.27
CA GLY A 10 -3.81 41.71 -6.28
C GLY A 10 -4.37 42.22 -7.60
N ILE A 11 -3.91 41.79 -8.78
CA ILE A 11 -4.34 42.40 -10.06
C ILE A 11 -5.78 42.00 -10.50
N ILE A 12 -6.42 40.99 -9.89
CA ILE A 12 -7.67 40.41 -10.44
C ILE A 12 -8.97 40.93 -9.77
N THR A 13 -8.90 41.65 -8.65
CA THR A 13 -10.10 42.05 -7.86
C THR A 13 -10.51 43.53 -8.06
N ALA A 14 -9.82 44.28 -8.91
CA ALA A 14 -9.94 45.73 -9.00
C ALA A 14 -11.25 46.32 -9.62
N PRO A 15 -11.93 45.71 -10.62
CA PRO A 15 -12.93 46.46 -11.39
C PRO A 15 -14.29 46.64 -10.69
N ARG A 16 -14.55 45.88 -9.62
CA ARG A 16 -15.84 45.89 -8.92
C ARG A 16 -15.83 46.77 -7.68
N GLN A 17 -14.70 46.82 -6.97
CA GLN A 17 -14.47 47.79 -5.90
C GLN A 17 -14.59 49.22 -6.44
N SER A 18 -14.12 49.47 -7.68
CA SER A 18 -14.28 50.77 -8.33
C SER A 18 -15.75 51.09 -8.68
N MET A 19 -16.54 50.14 -9.20
CA MET A 19 -17.97 50.41 -9.50
C MET A 19 -18.81 50.61 -8.24
N GLU A 20 -18.58 49.80 -7.19
CA GLU A 20 -19.26 49.96 -5.90
C GLU A 20 -18.83 51.25 -5.21
N ALA A 21 -17.55 51.62 -5.29
CA ALA A 21 -17.05 52.91 -4.81
C ALA A 21 -17.67 54.09 -5.58
N ILE A 22 -17.75 54.02 -6.92
CA ILE A 22 -18.40 55.06 -7.75
C ILE A 22 -19.89 55.19 -7.39
N ALA A 23 -20.59 54.07 -7.20
CA ALA A 23 -21.99 54.09 -6.77
C ALA A 23 -22.15 54.67 -5.35
N ALA A 24 -21.24 54.32 -4.44
CA ALA A 24 -21.23 54.85 -3.07
C ALA A 24 -20.93 56.36 -3.03
N GLU A 25 -19.95 56.83 -3.79
CA GLU A 25 -19.62 58.25 -3.95
C GLU A 25 -20.80 59.03 -4.55
N ARG A 26 -21.46 58.47 -5.58
CA ARG A 26 -22.66 59.07 -6.16
C ARG A 26 -23.78 59.17 -5.11
N ASN A 27 -24.01 58.12 -4.33
CA ASN A 27 -25.02 58.14 -3.26
C ASN A 27 -24.69 59.18 -2.17
N LEU A 28 -23.42 59.30 -1.77
CA LEU A 28 -22.96 60.31 -0.83
C LEU A 28 -23.16 61.73 -1.37
N SER A 29 -22.86 61.95 -2.66
CA SER A 29 -23.06 63.25 -3.29
C SER A 29 -24.54 63.66 -3.33
N LEU A 30 -25.44 62.72 -3.62
CA LEU A 30 -26.89 62.94 -3.57
C LEU A 30 -27.38 63.22 -2.16
N PHE A 31 -26.84 62.53 -1.15
CA PHE A 31 -27.20 62.76 0.24
C PHE A 31 -26.75 64.16 0.72
N ALA A 32 -25.54 64.59 0.34
CA ALA A 32 -25.04 65.93 0.63
C ALA A 32 -25.88 67.04 -0.05
N GLN A 33 -26.36 66.80 -1.27
CA GLN A 33 -27.29 67.71 -1.95
C GLN A 33 -28.64 67.79 -1.24
N GLN A 34 -29.18 66.66 -0.76
CA GLN A 34 -30.44 66.64 0.01
C GLN A 34 -30.31 67.38 1.35
N GLN A 35 -29.15 67.29 2.03
CA GLN A 35 -28.91 68.03 3.27
C GLN A 35 -28.94 69.55 3.07
N ARG A 36 -28.44 70.07 1.94
CA ARG A 36 -28.52 71.51 1.63
C ARG A 36 -29.95 72.00 1.43
N ALA A 37 -30.84 71.13 0.94
CA ALA A 37 -32.27 71.42 0.78
C ALA A 37 -33.07 71.35 2.09
N ARG A 38 -32.47 70.86 3.20
CA ARG A 38 -33.10 70.70 4.53
C ARG A 38 -32.82 71.89 5.48
N ARG A 39 -32.67 73.12 4.98
CA ARG A 39 -32.56 74.32 5.83
C ARG A 39 -33.95 74.89 6.14
N GLY A 40 -34.56 74.40 7.22
CA GLY A 40 -35.81 74.90 7.79
C GLY A 40 -36.42 73.89 8.77
N PRO A 41 -37.34 74.30 9.66
CA PRO A 41 -38.10 73.37 10.49
C PRO A 41 -39.05 72.59 9.57
N THR A 42 -38.60 71.42 9.12
CA THR A 42 -39.40 70.54 8.26
C THR A 42 -40.56 69.98 9.07
N PRO A 43 -41.83 70.19 8.67
CA PRO A 43 -42.93 69.48 9.28
C PRO A 43 -42.71 67.98 9.07
N GLU A 44 -42.70 67.21 10.17
CA GLU A 44 -42.53 65.75 10.15
C GLU A 44 -43.78 65.09 9.58
N VAL A 45 -44.01 65.26 8.28
CA VAL A 45 -45.00 64.50 7.54
C VAL A 45 -44.37 63.16 7.22
N PHE A 46 -44.67 62.16 8.05
CA PHE A 46 -44.26 60.78 7.83
C PHE A 46 -45.02 60.22 6.61
N PHE A 47 -44.47 60.45 5.42
CA PHE A 47 -44.90 59.73 4.24
C PHE A 47 -44.43 58.28 4.37
N VAL A 48 -45.36 57.38 4.69
CA VAL A 48 -45.11 55.93 4.71
C VAL A 48 -44.95 55.46 3.28
N LYS A 49 -43.75 55.66 2.72
CA LYS A 49 -43.38 55.15 1.40
C LYS A 49 -43.22 53.64 1.52
N ARG A 50 -44.25 52.90 1.08
CA ARG A 50 -44.19 51.44 1.04
C ARG A 50 -43.27 51.03 -0.12
N PHE A 51 -42.04 50.65 0.21
CA PHE A 51 -41.12 50.03 -0.73
C PHE A 51 -41.56 48.59 -0.98
N ASP A 52 -42.18 48.34 -2.12
CA ASP A 52 -42.50 46.99 -2.56
C ASP A 52 -41.26 46.33 -3.19
N ASN A 53 -40.58 45.50 -2.40
CA ASN A 53 -39.41 44.73 -2.83
C ASN A 53 -39.80 43.36 -3.43
N SER A 54 -41.08 43.08 -3.68
CA SER A 54 -41.55 41.79 -4.19
C SER A 54 -40.92 41.38 -5.54
N ARG A 55 -40.44 42.35 -6.32
CA ARG A 55 -39.80 42.13 -7.63
C ARG A 55 -38.27 42.18 -7.60
N LEU A 56 -37.66 42.39 -6.44
CA LEU A 56 -36.21 42.43 -6.32
C LEU A 56 -35.64 41.01 -6.38
N VAL A 57 -35.39 40.53 -7.59
CA VAL A 57 -34.64 39.29 -7.80
C VAL A 57 -33.17 39.60 -7.56
N LYS A 58 -32.60 38.98 -6.53
CA LYS A 58 -31.17 39.08 -6.22
C LYS A 58 -30.38 38.55 -7.42
N ALA A 59 -29.70 39.43 -8.15
CA ALA A 59 -28.85 39.03 -9.26
C ALA A 59 -27.79 38.04 -8.75
N ALA A 60 -27.69 36.89 -9.42
CA ALA A 60 -26.68 35.90 -9.08
C ALA A 60 -25.29 36.47 -9.42
N ASP A 61 -24.42 36.62 -8.42
CA ASP A 61 -23.04 37.02 -8.64
C ASP A 61 -22.20 35.81 -9.09
N PRO A 62 -21.80 35.70 -10.37
CA PRO A 62 -21.08 34.54 -10.89
C PRO A 62 -19.70 34.36 -10.26
N GLN A 63 -19.11 35.44 -9.73
CA GLN A 63 -17.82 35.41 -9.03
C GLN A 63 -17.91 34.69 -7.69
N ARG A 64 -18.98 34.90 -6.90
CA ARG A 64 -19.17 34.20 -5.61
C ARG A 64 -19.32 32.70 -5.79
N VAL A 65 -20.02 32.29 -6.86
CA VAL A 65 -20.14 30.88 -7.23
C VAL A 65 -18.78 30.28 -7.58
N ARG A 66 -17.91 31.03 -8.26
CA ARG A 66 -16.54 30.59 -8.61
C ARG A 66 -15.66 30.45 -7.36
N GLU A 67 -15.70 31.41 -6.44
CA GLU A 67 -14.97 31.36 -5.17
C GLU A 67 -15.41 30.18 -4.30
N MET A 68 -16.72 29.95 -4.18
CA MET A 68 -17.27 28.80 -3.45
C MET A 68 -16.83 27.47 -4.08
N ARG A 69 -16.79 27.38 -5.42
CA ARG A 69 -16.28 26.18 -6.12
C ARG A 69 -14.79 25.97 -5.88
N THR A 70 -13.97 27.03 -5.92
CA THR A 70 -12.54 26.90 -5.62
C THR A 70 -12.28 26.48 -4.18
N PHE A 71 -13.04 27.02 -3.22
CA PHE A 71 -12.96 26.60 -1.82
C PHE A 71 -13.39 25.14 -1.62
N ALA A 72 -14.50 24.74 -2.25
CA ALA A 72 -14.96 23.35 -2.22
C ALA A 72 -13.94 22.39 -2.83
N CYS A 73 -13.32 22.75 -3.97
CA CYS A 73 -12.24 21.97 -4.56
C CYS A 73 -11.03 21.85 -3.63
N ALA A 74 -10.60 22.94 -2.99
CA ALA A 74 -9.50 22.91 -2.04
C ALA A 74 -9.80 21.98 -0.85
N MET A 75 -11.02 22.03 -0.30
CA MET A 75 -11.47 21.13 0.76
C MET A 75 -11.55 19.67 0.31
N ALA A 76 -12.02 19.41 -0.90
CA ALA A 76 -12.05 18.06 -1.46
C ALA A 76 -10.64 17.48 -1.62
N VAL A 77 -9.68 18.28 -2.09
CA VAL A 77 -8.27 17.86 -2.21
C VAL A 77 -7.68 17.58 -0.83
N LEU A 78 -7.88 18.48 0.15
CA LEU A 78 -7.40 18.28 1.52
C LEU A 78 -7.98 16.98 2.12
N PHE A 79 -9.29 16.75 1.94
CA PHE A 79 -9.95 15.54 2.40
C PHE A 79 -9.38 14.28 1.74
N ALA A 80 -9.17 14.32 0.42
CA ALA A 80 -8.57 13.20 -0.32
C ALA A 80 -7.15 12.90 0.18
N LEU A 81 -6.33 13.92 0.46
CA LEU A 81 -4.99 13.74 1.02
C LEU A 81 -5.03 13.05 2.40
N VAL A 82 -5.93 13.47 3.28
CA VAL A 82 -6.10 12.85 4.60
C VAL A 82 -6.58 11.40 4.48
N MET A 83 -7.54 11.14 3.58
CA MET A 83 -8.00 9.77 3.31
C MET A 83 -6.89 8.88 2.76
N VAL A 84 -6.09 9.36 1.80
CA VAL A 84 -4.96 8.61 1.26
C VAL A 84 -3.91 8.36 2.33
N TYR A 85 -3.61 9.34 3.18
CA TYR A 85 -2.69 9.16 4.30
C TYR A 85 -3.19 8.10 5.29
N GLY A 86 -4.47 8.16 5.68
CA GLY A 86 -5.09 7.16 6.55
C GLY A 86 -5.07 5.77 5.92
N TRP A 87 -5.39 5.66 4.62
CA TRP A 87 -5.31 4.43 3.84
C TRP A 87 -3.87 3.89 3.80
N GLN A 88 -2.88 4.74 3.53
CA GLN A 88 -1.46 4.37 3.53
C GLN A 88 -1.00 3.89 4.90
N HIS A 89 -1.41 4.57 5.97
CA HIS A 89 -1.09 4.18 7.34
C HIS A 89 -1.67 2.80 7.66
N PHE A 90 -2.94 2.57 7.34
CA PHE A 90 -3.60 1.28 7.55
C PHE A 90 -2.99 0.17 6.69
N SER A 91 -2.72 0.47 5.42
CA SER A 91 -2.02 -0.41 4.49
C SER A 91 -0.66 -0.80 5.06
N SER A 92 0.15 0.15 5.53
CA SER A 92 1.46 -0.16 6.14
C SER A 92 1.35 -1.10 7.35
N ILE A 93 0.27 -1.01 8.13
CA ILE A 93 0.02 -1.90 9.27
C ILE A 93 -0.32 -3.31 8.76
N GLU A 94 -1.21 -3.45 7.77
CA GLU A 94 -1.60 -4.74 7.20
C GLU A 94 -0.46 -5.43 6.44
N TYR A 95 0.30 -4.70 5.63
CA TYR A 95 1.51 -5.20 4.96
C TYR A 95 2.61 -5.59 5.96
N GLY A 96 2.70 -4.86 7.09
CA GLY A 96 3.62 -5.22 8.18
C GLY A 96 3.32 -6.62 8.74
N TYR A 97 2.05 -6.95 8.95
CA TYR A 97 1.66 -8.30 9.40
C TYR A 97 1.83 -9.37 8.33
N ARG A 98 1.55 -9.08 7.05
CA ARG A 98 1.77 -10.06 5.97
C ARG A 98 3.26 -10.42 5.85
N VAL A 99 4.14 -9.42 5.90
CA VAL A 99 5.59 -9.64 5.90
C VAL A 99 6.04 -10.46 7.11
N GLU A 100 5.50 -10.18 8.30
CA GLU A 100 5.84 -10.94 9.50
C GLU A 100 5.35 -12.40 9.40
N SER A 101 4.16 -12.62 8.84
CA SER A 101 3.61 -13.96 8.63
C SER A 101 4.41 -14.77 7.61
N GLU A 102 4.87 -14.14 6.53
CA GLU A 102 5.73 -14.79 5.53
C GLU A 102 7.11 -15.10 6.08
N LYS A 103 7.69 -14.22 6.91
CA LYS A 103 8.95 -14.50 7.62
C LYS A 103 8.81 -15.69 8.57
N GLN A 104 7.71 -15.79 9.31
CA GLN A 104 7.45 -16.93 10.18
C GLN A 104 7.36 -18.24 9.39
N GLN A 105 6.75 -18.23 8.21
CA GLN A 105 6.69 -19.41 7.33
C GLN A 105 8.09 -19.84 6.85
N VAL A 106 8.95 -18.88 6.48
CA VAL A 106 10.33 -19.18 6.08
C VAL A 106 11.09 -19.84 7.23
N VAL A 107 11.03 -19.28 8.43
CA VAL A 107 11.71 -19.86 9.60
C VAL A 107 11.18 -21.26 9.93
N GLN A 108 9.85 -21.48 9.83
CA GLN A 108 9.26 -22.81 10.01
C GLN A 108 9.77 -23.81 8.97
N LEU A 109 9.83 -23.41 7.70
CA LEU A 109 10.32 -24.26 6.61
C LEU A 109 11.81 -24.57 6.77
N GLU A 110 12.62 -23.61 7.20
CA GLU A 110 14.06 -23.83 7.48
C GLU A 110 14.25 -24.83 8.62
N GLU A 111 13.49 -24.71 9.71
CA GLU A 111 13.57 -25.64 10.84
C GLU A 111 13.10 -27.04 10.43
N GLN A 112 12.03 -27.15 9.63
CA GLN A 112 11.60 -28.43 9.06
C GLN A 112 12.68 -29.04 8.17
N ASN A 113 13.33 -28.25 7.31
CA ASN A 113 14.41 -28.74 6.45
C ASN A 113 15.59 -29.25 7.28
N ARG A 114 15.94 -28.53 8.35
CA ARG A 114 16.99 -28.94 9.29
C ARG A 114 16.63 -30.27 9.96
N GLN A 115 15.40 -30.42 10.44
CA GLN A 115 14.92 -31.66 11.04
C GLN A 115 14.98 -32.82 10.04
N LEU A 116 14.52 -32.60 8.81
CA LEU A 116 14.57 -33.61 7.75
C LEU A 116 16.00 -34.05 7.47
N ARG A 117 16.96 -33.13 7.36
CA ARG A 117 18.39 -33.46 7.17
C ARG A 117 18.96 -34.26 8.35
N LEU A 118 18.57 -33.93 9.58
CA LEU A 118 18.98 -34.70 10.76
C LEU A 118 18.39 -36.11 10.73
N THR A 119 17.12 -36.25 10.35
CA THR A 119 16.50 -37.57 10.20
C THR A 119 17.14 -38.37 9.08
N GLU A 120 17.47 -37.74 7.95
CA GLU A 120 18.16 -38.38 6.84
C GLU A 120 19.53 -38.90 7.28
N ALA A 121 20.33 -38.07 7.95
CA ALA A 121 21.62 -38.46 8.49
C ALA A 121 21.50 -39.62 9.50
N GLN A 122 20.46 -39.61 10.35
CA GLN A 122 20.19 -40.69 11.28
C GLN A 122 19.75 -41.98 10.57
N LEU A 123 18.96 -41.88 9.50
CA LEU A 123 18.51 -43.03 8.71
C LEU A 123 19.66 -43.62 7.90
N ALA A 124 20.55 -42.77 7.37
CA ALA A 124 21.72 -43.15 6.60
C ALA A 124 22.88 -43.69 7.45
N ASP A 125 22.78 -43.66 8.79
CA ASP A 125 23.80 -44.20 9.69
C ASP A 125 24.05 -45.71 9.38
N PRO A 126 25.24 -46.08 8.88
CA PRO A 126 25.54 -47.45 8.50
C PRO A 126 25.47 -48.41 9.70
N ALA A 127 25.74 -47.95 10.92
CA ALA A 127 25.63 -48.79 12.12
C ALA A 127 24.16 -49.12 12.46
N ARG A 128 23.22 -48.23 12.12
CA ARG A 128 21.78 -48.50 12.23
C ARG A 128 21.32 -49.46 11.13
N ILE A 129 21.80 -49.26 9.90
CA ILE A 129 21.49 -50.13 8.76
C ILE A 129 21.99 -51.57 9.01
N ASP A 130 23.23 -51.74 9.47
CA ASP A 130 23.81 -53.07 9.75
C ASP A 130 23.05 -53.80 10.87
N ARG A 131 22.68 -53.09 11.95
CA ARG A 131 21.83 -53.66 13.00
C ARG A 131 20.47 -54.12 12.48
N MET A 132 19.82 -53.31 11.64
CA MET A 132 18.53 -53.65 11.04
C MET A 132 18.65 -54.81 10.04
N ALA A 133 19.73 -54.85 9.24
CA ALA A 133 20.02 -55.94 8.32
C ALA A 133 20.16 -57.27 9.06
N ARG A 134 20.91 -57.30 10.17
CA ARG A 134 21.07 -58.51 11.00
C ARG A 134 19.76 -58.98 11.63
N GLN A 135 18.89 -58.06 12.06
CA GLN A 135 17.54 -58.40 12.56
C GLN A 135 16.66 -59.03 11.48
N LEU A 136 16.82 -58.61 10.23
CA LEU A 136 16.13 -59.17 9.07
C LEU A 136 16.79 -60.47 8.55
N GLY A 137 17.82 -60.97 9.23
CA GLY A 137 18.56 -62.17 8.81
C GLY A 137 19.49 -61.96 7.62
N LEU A 138 19.68 -60.71 7.18
CA LEU A 138 20.64 -60.34 6.15
C LEU A 138 22.03 -60.25 6.79
N ASN A 139 23.01 -60.91 6.18
CA ASN A 139 24.38 -60.96 6.70
C ASN A 139 25.38 -60.69 5.57
N VAL A 140 26.61 -60.33 5.95
CA VAL A 140 27.67 -60.03 4.97
C VAL A 140 27.87 -61.26 4.06
N PRO A 141 27.79 -61.12 2.73
CA PRO A 141 27.93 -62.25 1.83
C PRO A 141 29.32 -62.87 1.95
N GLN A 142 29.39 -64.20 1.94
CA GLN A 142 30.66 -64.91 1.95
C GLN A 142 31.40 -64.71 0.62
N PRO A 143 32.75 -64.72 0.58
CA PRO A 143 33.51 -64.61 -0.65
C PRO A 143 33.06 -65.67 -1.68
N GLY A 144 32.53 -65.22 -2.83
CA GLY A 144 32.01 -66.09 -3.90
C GLY A 144 30.48 -66.26 -3.97
N GLN A 145 29.71 -65.69 -3.02
CA GLN A 145 28.25 -65.82 -2.97
C GLN A 145 27.49 -64.74 -3.79
N VAL A 146 28.19 -63.71 -4.29
CA VAL A 146 27.58 -62.61 -5.05
C VAL A 146 27.72 -62.87 -6.54
N VAL A 147 26.63 -63.29 -7.19
CA VAL A 147 26.55 -63.45 -8.65
C VAL A 147 25.99 -62.15 -9.24
N ARG A 148 26.82 -61.38 -9.94
CA ARG A 148 26.36 -60.22 -10.70
C ARG A 148 25.82 -60.70 -12.04
N PRO A 149 24.55 -60.42 -12.39
CA PRO A 149 23.96 -60.87 -13.66
C PRO A 149 24.63 -60.25 -14.90
N ASP A 150 25.33 -59.12 -14.74
CA ASP A 150 25.98 -58.39 -15.84
C ASP A 150 27.52 -58.47 -15.82
N ALA A 151 28.12 -59.28 -14.93
CA ALA A 151 29.56 -59.51 -15.00
C ALA A 151 29.83 -60.44 -16.19
N SER A 152 30.27 -59.86 -17.31
CA SER A 152 30.90 -60.60 -18.40
C SER A 152 31.89 -61.59 -17.80
N VAL A 153 31.65 -62.88 -18.04
CA VAL A 153 32.54 -63.97 -17.64
C VAL A 153 33.87 -63.76 -18.34
N ASP A 154 34.84 -63.15 -17.65
CA ASP A 154 36.22 -63.19 -18.07
C ASP A 154 36.69 -64.65 -17.95
N GLY A 155 36.87 -65.32 -19.09
CA GLY A 155 37.23 -66.74 -19.20
C GLY A 155 38.65 -67.08 -18.72
N ASN A 156 39.27 -66.31 -17.82
CA ASN A 156 40.66 -66.51 -17.41
C ASN A 156 40.94 -66.35 -15.89
N GLY A 157 39.93 -66.48 -15.03
CA GLY A 157 40.14 -66.65 -13.58
C GLY A 157 40.32 -68.13 -13.22
N PRO A 158 41.22 -68.50 -12.28
CA PRO A 158 41.52 -69.90 -11.98
C PRO A 158 40.28 -70.61 -11.42
N VAL A 159 39.76 -71.55 -12.22
CA VAL A 159 38.68 -72.46 -11.86
C VAL A 159 39.23 -73.48 -10.86
N MET A 160 38.92 -73.31 -9.57
CA MET A 160 39.19 -74.33 -8.56
C MET A 160 38.16 -75.45 -8.72
N ALA A 161 38.56 -76.52 -9.40
CA ALA A 161 37.80 -77.76 -9.50
C ALA A 161 37.62 -78.38 -8.10
N LYS A 162 36.38 -78.47 -7.63
CA LYS A 162 36.05 -79.31 -6.47
C LYS A 162 35.86 -80.73 -6.97
N MET A 163 36.86 -81.58 -6.73
CA MET A 163 36.81 -83.01 -7.03
C MET A 163 35.85 -83.68 -6.05
N THR A 164 34.68 -84.09 -6.54
CA THR A 164 33.76 -84.97 -5.81
C THR A 164 34.33 -86.39 -5.83
N PRO A 165 34.69 -87.01 -4.69
CA PRO A 165 35.03 -88.44 -4.70
C PRO A 165 33.75 -89.25 -4.90
N ALA A 166 33.78 -90.11 -5.93
CA ALA A 166 32.72 -91.06 -6.25
C ALA A 166 32.55 -92.07 -5.11
N ILE A 167 31.31 -92.22 -4.64
CA ILE A 167 30.93 -93.26 -3.68
C ILE A 167 30.79 -94.58 -4.46
N PRO A 168 31.56 -95.64 -4.14
CA PRO A 168 31.34 -96.94 -4.75
C PRO A 168 30.08 -97.59 -4.17
N LEU A 169 29.19 -98.04 -5.06
CA LEU A 169 28.02 -98.86 -4.75
C LEU A 169 28.43 -100.19 -4.12
N ARG A 170 27.91 -100.48 -2.92
CA ARG A 170 27.44 -101.82 -2.53
C ARG A 170 26.45 -101.76 -1.38
#